data_AF-C2M9H1-F1
#
_entry.id   AF-C2M9H1-F1
#
_cell.length_a   1.000
_cell.length_b   1.000
_cell.length_c   1.000
_cell.angle_alpha   90.00
_cell.angle_beta   90.00
_cell.angle_gamma   90.00
#
_symmetry.space_group_name_H-M   'P 1'
#
loop_
_entity.id
_entity.type
_entity.pdbx_description
1 polymer ?
#
loop_
_entity_poly.entity_id
_entity_poly.type
_entity_poly.pdbx_seq_one_letter_code
_entity_poly.pdbx_strand_id
1 'polypeptide(L)'
;QLAHFDKGMLSLCRLTPRFAELSDYCYHSHTERQVIAFMRGDGYLFAFNFSPTESYTDYLIEGVPAGQYELLLDSDAVACGGFGRIDASVLHHTRATAEGGTELRLYLPSRSAQVYQRKR
;
A
#
# COMPACT_ATOMS: atom_id res chain seq x y z
N GLN A 1 16.71 -3.64 12.43
CA GLN A 1 15.91 -2.86 11.46
C GLN A 1 15.41 -3.76 10.34
N LEU A 2 16.27 -4.27 9.43
CA LEU A 2 15.85 -5.19 8.36
C LEU A 2 15.13 -6.46 8.84
N ALA A 3 15.56 -7.05 9.95
CA ALA A 3 14.90 -8.23 10.54
C ALA A 3 13.44 -7.97 10.99
N HIS A 4 13.09 -6.74 11.38
CA HIS A 4 11.70 -6.40 11.73
C HIS A 4 10.83 -6.34 10.48
N PHE A 5 11.35 -5.74 9.41
CA PHE A 5 10.67 -5.70 8.12
C PHE A 5 10.46 -7.10 7.54
N ASP A 6 11.51 -7.94 7.56
CA ASP A 6 11.44 -9.34 7.13
C ASP A 6 10.38 -10.14 7.93
N LYS A 7 10.38 -10.00 9.26
CA LYS A 7 9.35 -10.61 10.12
C LYS A 7 7.94 -10.11 9.78
N GLY A 8 7.79 -8.83 9.43
CA GLY A 8 6.53 -8.24 8.96
C GLY A 8 6.05 -8.87 7.65
N MET A 9 6.96 -9.01 6.67
CA MET A 9 6.67 -9.67 5.40
C MET A 9 6.25 -11.15 5.60
N LEU A 10 6.95 -11.89 6.46
CA LEU A 10 6.59 -13.27 6.77
C LEU A 10 5.23 -13.38 7.47
N SER A 11 4.92 -12.43 8.36
CA SER A 11 3.61 -12.37 9.04
C SER A 11 2.49 -12.11 8.04
N LEU A 12 2.68 -11.18 7.11
CA LEU A 12 1.74 -10.90 6.01
C LEU A 12 1.46 -12.15 5.17
N CYS A 13 2.50 -12.87 4.74
CA CYS A 13 2.36 -14.10 3.96
C CYS A 13 1.60 -15.21 4.70
N ARG A 14 1.57 -15.17 6.04
CA ARG A 14 0.85 -16.14 6.88
C ARG A 14 -0.63 -15.80 7.08
N LEU A 15 -1.06 -14.57 6.77
CA LEU A 15 -2.47 -14.15 6.92
C LEU A 15 -3.42 -14.86 5.97
N THR A 16 -2.92 -15.38 4.84
CA THR A 16 -3.74 -16.09 3.86
C THR A 16 -3.06 -17.37 3.40
N PRO A 17 -3.76 -18.52 3.46
CA PRO A 17 -3.24 -19.76 2.90
C PRO A 17 -2.86 -19.57 1.43
N ARG A 18 -1.73 -20.13 1.02
CA ARG A 18 -1.23 -20.04 -0.37
C ARG A 18 -1.10 -18.59 -0.86
N PHE A 19 -0.70 -17.66 0.02
CA PHE A 19 -0.49 -16.24 -0.31
C PHE A 19 0.35 -16.02 -1.58
N ALA A 20 1.37 -16.88 -1.77
CA ALA A 20 2.25 -16.86 -2.94
C ALA A 20 1.50 -17.08 -4.27
N GLU A 21 0.35 -17.74 -4.23
CA GLU A 21 -0.43 -18.14 -5.41
C GLU A 21 -1.61 -17.19 -5.70
N LEU A 22 -1.81 -16.17 -4.86
CA LEU A 22 -2.79 -15.13 -5.11
C LEU A 22 -2.42 -14.38 -6.41
N SER A 23 -3.43 -14.13 -7.25
CA SER A 23 -3.28 -13.32 -8.46
C SER A 23 -2.81 -11.92 -8.15
N ASP A 24 -2.03 -11.31 -9.04
CA ASP A 24 -1.66 -9.90 -8.97
C ASP A 24 -2.38 -9.09 -10.05
N TYR A 25 -2.70 -7.84 -9.72
CA TYR A 25 -3.21 -6.87 -10.70
C TYR A 25 -2.62 -5.50 -10.43
N CYS A 26 -1.87 -4.97 -11.41
CA CYS A 26 -1.30 -3.64 -11.34
C CYS A 26 -2.38 -2.59 -11.64
N TYR A 27 -2.84 -1.89 -10.59
CA TYR A 27 -3.81 -0.81 -10.72
C TYR A 27 -3.16 0.51 -11.14
N HIS A 28 -1.90 0.72 -10.72
CA HIS A 28 -1.22 1.98 -10.92
C HIS A 28 0.27 1.78 -11.19
N SER A 29 0.76 2.36 -12.26
CA SER A 29 2.18 2.43 -12.57
C SER A 29 2.46 3.78 -13.21
N HIS A 30 3.25 4.62 -12.54
CA HIS A 30 3.63 5.94 -13.02
C HIS A 30 5.15 6.06 -13.07
N THR A 31 5.71 5.96 -14.27
CA THR A 31 7.16 5.92 -14.50
C THR A 31 7.88 7.16 -13.98
N GLU A 32 7.40 8.36 -14.32
CA GLU A 32 8.08 9.61 -13.94
C GLU A 32 8.07 9.86 -12.43
N ARG A 33 6.94 9.58 -11.78
CA ARG A 33 6.80 9.70 -10.32
C ARG A 33 7.44 8.53 -9.57
N GLN A 34 7.78 7.46 -10.27
CA GLN A 34 8.36 6.22 -9.74
C GLN A 34 7.46 5.57 -8.69
N VAL A 35 6.14 5.60 -8.93
CA VAL A 35 5.13 5.02 -8.04
C VAL A 35 4.48 3.81 -8.70
N ILE A 36 4.37 2.71 -7.95
CA ILE A 36 3.68 1.49 -8.37
C ILE A 36 2.68 1.12 -7.27
N ALA A 37 1.44 0.82 -7.65
CA ALA A 37 0.48 0.19 -6.76
C ALA A 37 -0.23 -0.98 -7.44
N PHE A 38 -0.32 -2.10 -6.73
CA PHE A 38 -0.94 -3.32 -7.25
C PHE A 38 -1.68 -4.06 -6.13
N MET A 39 -2.70 -4.82 -6.51
CA MET A 39 -3.36 -5.73 -5.60
C MET A 39 -2.74 -7.12 -5.70
N ARG A 40 -2.70 -7.81 -4.57
CA ARG A 40 -2.48 -9.25 -4.49
C ARG A 40 -3.73 -9.92 -3.93
N GLY A 41 -4.34 -10.79 -4.72
CA GLY A 41 -5.72 -11.19 -4.56
C GLY A 41 -6.65 -9.98 -4.58
N ASP A 42 -7.76 -10.06 -3.86
CA ASP A 42 -8.72 -8.96 -3.69
C ASP A 42 -8.63 -8.27 -2.31
N GLY A 43 -7.66 -8.72 -1.49
CA GLY A 43 -7.54 -8.37 -0.08
C GLY A 43 -6.33 -7.53 0.29
N TYR A 44 -5.31 -7.43 -0.57
CA TYR A 44 -4.05 -6.74 -0.22
C TYR A 44 -3.65 -5.72 -1.28
N LEU A 45 -3.54 -4.45 -0.90
CA LEU A 45 -2.97 -3.40 -1.74
C LEU A 45 -1.51 -3.17 -1.35
N PHE A 46 -0.62 -3.23 -2.33
CA PHE A 46 0.76 -2.84 -2.19
C PHE A 46 0.95 -1.50 -2.87
N ALA A 47 1.57 -0.55 -2.18
CA ALA A 47 1.93 0.77 -2.72
C ALA A 47 3.42 1.04 -2.46
N PHE A 48 4.14 1.34 -3.54
CA PHE A 48 5.57 1.63 -3.52
C PHE A 48 5.82 3.02 -4.10
N ASN A 49 6.58 3.83 -3.38
CA ASN A 49 7.18 5.04 -3.90
C ASN A 49 8.69 4.86 -3.98
N PHE A 50 9.19 4.62 -5.18
CA PHE A 50 10.62 4.47 -5.47
C PHE A 50 11.32 5.80 -5.74
N SER A 51 10.61 6.93 -5.66
CA SER A 51 11.24 8.23 -5.85
C SER A 51 12.36 8.45 -4.85
N PRO A 52 13.56 8.86 -5.31
CA PRO A 52 14.70 9.05 -4.44
C PRO A 52 14.56 10.28 -3.55
N THR A 53 13.70 11.24 -3.92
CA THR A 53 13.56 12.57 -3.31
C THR A 53 12.11 12.96 -3.03
N GLU A 54 11.16 12.55 -3.85
CA GLU A 54 9.79 13.05 -3.79
C GLU A 54 8.91 12.22 -2.84
N SER A 55 8.21 12.93 -1.98
CA SER A 55 7.12 12.39 -1.17
C SER A 55 5.81 12.97 -1.70
N TYR A 56 4.76 12.16 -1.77
CA TYR A 56 3.49 12.59 -2.34
C TYR A 56 2.38 12.55 -1.30
N THR A 57 1.74 13.70 -1.07
CA THR A 57 0.51 13.81 -0.28
C THR A 57 -0.71 13.60 -1.17
N ASP A 58 -1.77 12.99 -0.62
CA ASP A 58 -3.03 12.73 -1.33
C ASP A 58 -2.84 12.07 -2.70
N TYR A 59 -1.87 11.16 -2.79
CA TYR A 59 -1.55 10.47 -4.04
C TYR A 59 -2.73 9.59 -4.47
N LEU A 60 -3.27 9.89 -5.64
CA LEU A 60 -4.45 9.25 -6.20
C LEU A 60 -4.10 7.87 -6.80
N ILE A 61 -4.83 6.85 -6.40
CA ILE A 61 -4.83 5.51 -7.00
C ILE A 61 -6.26 5.20 -7.43
N GLU A 62 -6.47 5.01 -8.73
CA GLU A 62 -7.78 4.81 -9.34
C GLU A 62 -8.08 3.31 -9.55
N GLY A 63 -9.37 2.97 -9.54
CA GLY A 63 -9.89 1.66 -9.91
C GLY A 63 -9.75 0.54 -8.87
N VAL A 64 -9.11 0.81 -7.72
CA VAL A 64 -8.94 -0.21 -6.67
C VAL A 64 -10.30 -0.66 -6.09
N PRO A 65 -10.47 -1.94 -5.69
CA PRO A 65 -11.75 -2.43 -5.20
C PRO A 65 -12.32 -1.60 -4.04
N ALA A 66 -13.60 -1.23 -4.12
CA ALA A 66 -14.24 -0.42 -3.09
C ALA A 66 -14.12 -1.06 -1.69
N GLY A 67 -13.79 -0.28 -0.68
CA GLY A 67 -13.70 -0.75 0.70
C GLY A 67 -12.89 0.16 1.61
N GLN A 68 -12.58 -0.37 2.78
CA GLN A 68 -11.72 0.25 3.78
C GLN A 68 -10.36 -0.45 3.79
N TYR A 69 -9.28 0.32 3.80
CA TYR A 69 -7.91 -0.15 3.74
C TYR A 69 -7.19 0.18 5.04
N GLU A 70 -6.76 -0.87 5.75
CA GLU A 70 -6.03 -0.80 7.03
C GLU A 70 -4.56 -1.13 6.80
N LEU A 71 -3.65 -0.33 7.35
CA LEU A 71 -2.21 -0.53 7.17
C LEU A 71 -1.74 -1.81 7.89
N LEU A 72 -1.13 -2.73 7.15
CA LEU A 72 -0.53 -3.96 7.68
C LEU A 72 0.98 -3.88 7.82
N LEU A 73 1.65 -3.23 6.87
CA LEU A 73 3.10 -3.13 6.84
C LEU A 73 3.51 -1.75 6.32
N ASP A 74 4.44 -1.13 7.05
CA ASP A 74 5.06 0.13 6.68
C ASP A 74 6.58 0.01 6.79
N SER A 75 7.27 0.18 5.67
CA SER A 75 8.73 0.22 5.64
C SER A 75 9.32 1.49 6.28
N ASP A 76 8.55 2.59 6.32
CA ASP A 76 8.97 3.85 6.94
C ASP A 76 8.78 3.85 8.46
N ALA A 77 8.21 2.79 9.04
CA ALA A 77 8.04 2.69 10.49
C ALA A 77 9.40 2.73 11.22
N VAL A 78 9.43 3.36 12.40
CA VAL A 78 10.65 3.48 13.22
C VAL A 78 11.25 2.10 13.56
N ALA A 79 10.42 1.09 13.79
CA ALA A 79 10.86 -0.28 14.05
C ALA A 79 11.61 -0.92 12.86
N CYS A 80 11.25 -0.53 11.64
CA CYS A 80 11.91 -0.91 10.39
C CYS A 80 13.15 -0.06 10.09
N GLY A 81 13.39 1.01 10.84
CA GLY A 81 14.49 1.96 10.63
C GLY A 81 14.13 3.15 9.73
N GLY A 82 12.84 3.38 9.46
CA GLY A 82 12.37 4.55 8.74
C GLY A 82 12.07 5.75 9.66
N PHE A 83 11.43 6.78 9.09
CA PHE A 83 11.20 8.06 9.77
C PHE A 83 9.88 8.15 10.55
N GLY A 84 9.02 7.13 10.46
CA GLY A 84 7.74 7.05 11.17
C GLY A 84 6.72 8.08 10.71
N ARG A 85 6.66 8.37 9.40
CA ARG A 85 5.83 9.45 8.86
C ARG A 85 4.38 9.04 8.57
N ILE A 86 4.07 7.75 8.63
CA ILE A 86 2.73 7.21 8.35
C ILE A 86 2.04 6.90 9.68
N ASP A 87 0.83 7.41 9.85
CA ASP A 87 -0.03 7.09 10.99
C ASP A 87 -0.80 5.79 10.72
N ALA A 88 -0.38 4.70 11.38
CA ALA A 88 -0.98 3.38 11.24
C ALA A 88 -2.43 3.30 11.78
N SER A 89 -2.91 4.30 12.53
CA SER A 89 -4.30 4.34 13.02
C SER A 89 -5.30 4.82 11.97
N VAL A 90 -4.81 5.41 10.87
CA VAL A 90 -5.66 5.96 9.81
C VAL A 90 -6.23 4.83 8.96
N LEU A 91 -7.55 4.84 8.83
CA LEU A 91 -8.29 3.98 7.93
C LEU A 91 -8.53 4.72 6.61
N HIS A 92 -8.08 4.13 5.50
CA HIS A 92 -8.23 4.74 4.19
C HIS A 92 -9.49 4.20 3.50
N HIS A 93 -10.43 5.09 3.16
CA HIS A 93 -11.67 4.72 2.50
C HIS A 93 -11.61 5.06 1.02
N THR A 94 -12.06 4.13 0.17
CA THR A 94 -12.27 4.44 -1.24
C THR A 94 -13.47 5.37 -1.42
N ARG A 95 -13.39 6.28 -2.38
CA ARG A 95 -14.51 7.15 -2.77
C ARG A 95 -14.99 6.77 -4.16
N ALA A 96 -16.30 6.82 -4.39
CA ALA A 96 -16.86 6.68 -5.73
C ALA A 96 -16.58 7.94 -6.56
N THR A 97 -16.22 7.73 -7.83
CA THR A 97 -16.03 8.79 -8.83
C THR A 97 -17.32 8.98 -9.63
N ALA A 98 -17.45 10.11 -10.33
CA ALA A 98 -18.65 10.41 -11.13
C ALA A 98 -18.81 9.44 -12.31
N GLU A 99 -17.69 8.89 -12.78
CA GLU A 99 -17.55 7.95 -13.88
C GLU A 99 -17.85 6.50 -13.47
N GLY A 100 -18.24 6.28 -12.21
CA GLY A 100 -18.57 4.96 -11.67
C GLY A 100 -17.37 4.12 -11.23
N GLY A 101 -16.16 4.67 -11.28
CA GLY A 101 -14.95 4.08 -10.71
C GLY A 101 -14.75 4.41 -9.24
N THR A 102 -13.62 3.97 -8.69
CA THR A 102 -13.21 4.22 -7.30
C THR A 102 -11.88 4.94 -7.25
N GLU A 103 -11.69 5.78 -6.25
CA GLU A 103 -10.40 6.39 -5.93
C GLU A 103 -9.98 6.11 -4.48
N LEU A 104 -8.68 5.91 -4.28
CA LEU A 104 -8.03 5.85 -2.98
C LEU A 104 -6.91 6.89 -2.93
N ARG A 105 -6.76 7.58 -1.81
CA ARG A 105 -5.71 8.58 -1.60
C ARG A 105 -4.81 8.17 -0.45
N LEU A 106 -3.50 8.16 -0.72
CA LEU A 106 -2.46 7.78 0.24
C LEU A 106 -1.40 8.86 0.36
N TYR A 107 -0.80 8.98 1.54
CA TYR A 107 0.47 9.66 1.68
C TYR A 107 1.60 8.67 1.39
N LEU A 108 2.47 8.98 0.44
CA LEU A 108 3.55 8.12 -0.03
C LEU A 108 4.91 8.80 0.19
N PRO A 109 5.59 8.55 1.32
CA PRO A 109 6.95 9.06 1.55
C PRO A 109 7.95 8.55 0.51
N SER A 110 8.98 9.34 0.20
CA SER A 110 10.07 8.92 -0.69
C SER A 110 10.73 7.63 -0.21
N ARG A 111 11.02 6.69 -1.13
CA ARG A 111 11.65 5.39 -0.86
C ARG A 111 10.90 4.56 0.20
N SER A 112 9.58 4.49 0.09
CA SER A 112 8.75 3.72 1.02
C SER A 112 7.89 2.68 0.31
N ALA A 113 7.51 1.67 1.07
CA ALA A 113 6.56 0.63 0.75
C ALA A 113 5.51 0.53 1.86
N GLN A 114 4.25 0.45 1.46
CA GLN A 114 3.10 0.30 2.34
C GLN A 114 2.25 -0.87 1.83
N VAL A 115 1.75 -1.69 2.76
CA VAL A 115 0.82 -2.78 2.45
C VAL A 115 -0.43 -2.60 3.27
N TYR A 116 -1.59 -2.63 2.62
CA TYR A 116 -2.88 -2.46 3.25
C TYR A 116 -3.74 -3.72 3.09
N GLN A 117 -4.50 -4.05 4.13
CA GLN A 117 -5.60 -5.01 4.04
C GLN A 117 -6.89 -4.31 3.69
N ARG A 118 -7.60 -4.80 2.68
CA ARG A 118 -8.97 -4.40 2.42
C ARG A 118 -9.93 -5.13 3.35
N LYS A 119 -10.68 -4.39 4.16
CA LYS A 119 -11.87 -4.87 4.86
C LYS A 119 -13.07 -4.71 3.92
N ARG A 120 -13.81 -5.80 3.76
CA ARG A 120 -15.04 -5.85 2.96
C ARG A 120 -16.21 -5.25 3.72
#